data_AF-A0A1M4YDV3-F1
#
_entry.id   AF-A0A1M4YDV3-F1
#
_cell.length_a   1.000
_cell.length_b   1.000
_cell.length_c   1.000
_cell.angle_alpha   90.00
_cell.angle_beta   90.00
_cell.angle_gamma   90.00
#
_symmetry.space_group_name_H-M   'P 1'
#
loop_
_entity.id
_entity.type
_entity.pdbx_description
1 polymer ?
#
loop_
_entity_poly.entity_id
_entity_poly.type
_entity_poly.pdbx_seq_one_letter_code
_entity_poly.pdbx_strand_id
1 'polypeptide(L)'
;MITPFQIILILVTLALVTFALITSLSSSKASLSVMALTTYLKDIQNRLWNNAPIDAAKERANMEILFNKVKSDCGEAIISGNLDLKGLVKETSDKISFISDNNVSDKKTAWLQYKASIMGFRDIYYKG
;
A
#
# COMPACT_ATOMS: atom_id res chain seq x y z
N MET A 1 34.58 32.20 23.86
CA MET A 1 34.94 30.77 23.86
C MET A 1 33.67 29.98 24.02
N ILE A 2 33.34 29.10 23.07
CA ILE A 2 32.22 28.18 23.20
C ILE A 2 32.67 27.11 24.19
N THR A 3 31.95 26.94 25.30
CA THR A 3 32.28 25.90 26.27
C THR A 3 31.90 24.53 25.72
N PRO A 4 32.62 23.44 26.06
CA PRO A 4 32.34 22.10 25.53
C PRO A 4 30.88 21.66 25.71
N PHE A 5 30.22 22.14 26.75
CA PHE A 5 28.78 21.94 26.99
C PHE A 5 27.89 22.55 25.89
N GLN A 6 28.22 23.74 25.40
CA GLN A 6 27.47 24.39 24.31
C GLN A 6 27.62 23.63 22.98
N ILE A 7 28.79 23.03 22.73
CA ILE A 7 29.01 22.20 21.52
C ILE A 7 28.13 20.95 21.55
N ILE A 8 28.07 20.26 22.70
CA ILE A 8 27.20 19.07 22.87
C ILE A 8 25.74 19.45 22.67
N LEU A 9 25.31 20.58 23.23
CA LEU A 9 23.93 21.04 23.14
C LEU A 9 23.52 21.37 21.70
N ILE A 10 24.43 21.98 20.91
CA ILE A 10 24.25 22.23 19.48
C ILE A 10 24.13 20.92 18.69
N LEU A 11 25.01 19.93 18.95
CA LEU A 11 24.95 18.64 18.27
C LEU A 11 23.65 17.89 18.56
N VAL A 12 23.21 17.89 19.82
CA VAL A 12 21.95 17.23 20.23
C VAL A 12 20.74 17.91 19.59
N THR A 13 20.70 19.25 19.57
CA THR A 13 19.61 19.98 18.90
C THR A 13 19.60 19.75 17.39
N LEU A 14 20.77 19.72 16.75
CA LEU A 14 20.86 19.40 15.32
C LEU A 14 20.37 17.97 15.02
N ALA A 15 20.72 17.00 15.87
CA ALA A 15 20.26 15.62 15.75
C ALA A 15 18.74 15.52 15.95
N LEU A 16 18.16 16.23 16.92
CA LEU A 16 16.71 16.28 17.15
C LEU A 16 15.95 16.91 15.97
N VAL A 17 16.45 18.02 15.42
CA VAL A 17 15.82 18.71 14.28
C VAL A 17 15.87 17.84 13.04
N THR A 18 17.01 17.21 12.75
CA THR A 18 17.14 16.29 11.61
C THR A 18 16.23 15.07 11.77
N PHE A 19 16.15 14.48 12.98
CA PHE A 19 15.24 13.37 13.26
C PHE A 19 13.77 13.75 13.09
N ALA A 20 13.37 14.93 13.57
CA ALA A 20 12.01 15.45 13.41
C ALA A 20 11.64 15.68 11.93
N LEU A 21 12.57 16.23 11.13
CA LEU A 21 12.37 16.43 9.69
C LEU A 21 12.28 15.11 8.91
N ILE A 22 13.13 14.13 9.24
CA ILE A 22 13.08 12.80 8.62
C ILE A 22 11.75 12.12 8.95
N THR A 23 11.32 12.18 10.21
CA THR A 23 10.07 11.59 10.67
C THR A 23 8.86 12.23 10.01
N SER A 24 8.83 13.57 9.88
CA SER A 24 7.73 14.27 9.23
C SER A 24 7.63 13.96 7.73
N LEU A 25 8.77 13.96 7.02
CA LEU A 25 8.82 13.61 5.59
C LEU A 25 8.42 12.15 5.35
N SER A 26 8.87 11.22 6.19
CA SER A 26 8.48 9.81 6.13
C SER A 26 6.98 9.66 6.36
N SER A 27 6.42 10.33 7.37
CA SER A 27 4.98 10.30 7.66
C SER A 27 4.14 10.87 6.51
N SER A 28 4.60 11.93 5.84
CA SER A 28 3.89 12.50 4.68
C SER A 28 3.91 11.55 3.48
N LYS A 29 5.05 10.90 3.18
CA LYS A 29 5.15 9.90 2.11
C LYS A 29 4.30 8.66 2.39
N ALA A 30 4.28 8.20 3.64
CA ALA A 30 3.45 7.10 4.07
C ALA A 30 1.95 7.40 3.89
N SER A 31 1.51 8.57 4.32
CA SER A 31 0.11 8.99 4.16
C SER A 31 -0.32 9.07 2.68
N LEU A 32 0.52 9.68 1.84
CA LEU A 32 0.23 9.82 0.40
C LEU A 32 0.20 8.47 -0.33
N SER A 33 1.11 7.55 -0.02
CA SER A 33 1.15 6.23 -0.64
C SER A 33 -0.06 5.37 -0.25
N VAL A 34 -0.46 5.39 1.03
CA VAL A 34 -1.69 4.72 1.51
C VAL A 34 -2.94 5.31 0.86
N MET A 35 -3.01 6.64 0.72
CA MET A 35 -4.13 7.31 0.06
C MET A 35 -4.22 6.93 -1.42
N ALA A 36 -3.09 6.89 -2.13
CA ALA A 36 -3.04 6.48 -3.52
C ALA A 36 -3.51 5.03 -3.70
N LEU A 37 -3.05 4.10 -2.84
CA LEU A 37 -3.49 2.72 -2.89
C LEU A 37 -4.99 2.58 -2.57
N THR A 38 -5.47 3.28 -1.54
CA THR A 38 -6.89 3.31 -1.17
C THR A 38 -7.76 3.80 -2.32
N THR A 39 -7.35 4.87 -2.98
CA THR A 39 -8.08 5.46 -4.12
C THR A 39 -8.13 4.48 -5.29
N TYR A 40 -6.99 3.86 -5.61
CA TYR A 40 -6.90 2.84 -6.65
C TYR A 40 -7.81 1.64 -6.35
N LEU A 41 -7.78 1.11 -5.12
CA LEU A 41 -8.61 -0.02 -4.74
C LEU A 41 -10.10 0.32 -4.84
N LYS A 42 -10.53 1.51 -4.40
CA LYS A 42 -11.92 1.96 -4.56
C LYS A 42 -12.36 2.03 -6.03
N ASP A 43 -11.51 2.55 -6.92
CA ASP A 43 -11.80 2.58 -8.36
C ASP A 43 -11.96 1.17 -8.93
N ILE A 44 -11.02 0.27 -8.62
CA ILE A 44 -11.09 -1.13 -9.03
C ILE A 44 -12.35 -1.80 -8.50
N GLN A 45 -12.67 -1.61 -7.23
CA GLN A 45 -13.87 -2.15 -6.59
C GLN A 45 -15.14 -1.70 -7.32
N ASN A 46 -15.25 -0.40 -7.60
CA ASN A 46 -16.35 0.18 -8.33
C ASN A 46 -16.47 -0.42 -9.75
N ARG A 47 -15.35 -0.59 -10.45
CA ARG A 47 -15.32 -1.22 -11.78
C ARG A 47 -15.72 -2.70 -11.72
N LEU A 48 -15.28 -3.44 -10.71
CA LEU A 48 -15.61 -4.85 -10.50
C LEU A 48 -17.10 -5.06 -10.16
N TRP A 49 -17.73 -4.14 -9.42
CA TRP A 49 -19.16 -4.23 -9.11
C TRP A 49 -20.06 -3.81 -10.26
N ASN A 50 -19.63 -2.84 -11.07
CA ASN A 50 -20.37 -2.39 -12.24
C ASN A 50 -20.11 -3.25 -13.49
N ASN A 51 -19.37 -4.36 -13.38
CA ASN A 51 -18.94 -5.20 -14.49
C ASN A 51 -18.26 -4.42 -15.63
N ALA A 52 -17.55 -3.34 -15.28
CA ALA A 52 -16.81 -2.56 -16.25
C ALA A 52 -15.63 -3.38 -16.80
N PRO A 53 -15.20 -3.13 -18.05
CA PRO A 53 -14.04 -3.82 -18.62
C PRO A 53 -12.79 -3.61 -17.75
N ILE A 54 -12.19 -4.72 -17.32
CA ILE A 54 -10.92 -4.73 -16.57
C ILE A 54 -9.90 -5.55 -17.34
N ASP A 55 -8.75 -4.93 -17.60
CA ASP A 55 -7.57 -5.62 -18.08
C ASP A 55 -6.76 -6.10 -16.87
N ALA A 56 -6.93 -7.37 -16.50
CA ALA A 56 -6.29 -7.96 -15.34
C ALA A 56 -4.75 -7.88 -15.38
N ALA A 57 -4.13 -7.94 -16.57
CA ALA A 57 -2.68 -7.87 -16.68
C ALA A 57 -2.18 -6.45 -16.37
N LYS A 58 -2.86 -5.43 -16.92
CA LYS A 58 -2.57 -4.03 -16.64
C LYS A 58 -2.81 -3.67 -15.17
N GLU A 59 -3.95 -4.10 -14.62
CA GLU A 59 -4.28 -3.79 -13.22
C GLU A 59 -3.37 -4.50 -12.23
N ARG A 60 -2.95 -5.74 -12.52
CA ARG A 60 -1.90 -6.41 -11.73
C ARG A 60 -0.62 -5.57 -11.66
N ALA A 61 -0.14 -5.07 -12.80
CA ALA A 61 1.08 -4.26 -12.84
C ALA A 61 0.93 -2.95 -12.04
N ASN A 62 -0.19 -2.25 -12.20
CA ASN A 62 -0.49 -1.03 -11.44
C ASN A 62 -0.52 -1.29 -9.93
N MET A 63 -1.19 -2.37 -9.53
CA MET A 63 -1.29 -2.78 -8.14
C MET A 63 0.07 -3.11 -7.54
N GLU A 64 0.93 -3.85 -8.25
CA GLU A 64 2.28 -4.17 -7.79
C GLU A 64 3.14 -2.92 -7.57
N ILE A 65 3.05 -1.94 -8.46
CA ILE A 65 3.73 -0.64 -8.30
C ILE A 65 3.25 0.05 -7.02
N LEU A 66 1.94 0.12 -6.81
CA LEU A 66 1.36 0.78 -5.63
C LEU A 66 1.69 0.03 -4.34
N PHE A 67 1.64 -1.30 -4.35
CA PHE A 67 2.06 -2.12 -3.22
C PHE A 67 3.53 -1.90 -2.89
N ASN A 68 4.43 -1.95 -3.86
CA ASN A 68 5.85 -1.71 -3.63
C ASN A 68 6.11 -0.30 -3.10
N LYS A 69 5.34 0.69 -3.56
CA LYS A 69 5.43 2.06 -3.05
C LYS A 69 4.99 2.15 -1.58
N VAL A 70 3.85 1.55 -1.22
CA VAL A 70 3.39 1.47 0.17
C VAL A 70 4.40 0.72 1.04
N LYS A 71 4.99 -0.38 0.56
CA LYS A 71 6.04 -1.12 1.28
C LYS A 71 7.30 -0.30 1.53
N SER A 72 7.68 0.55 0.56
CA SER A 72 8.87 1.38 0.64
C SER A 72 8.65 2.63 1.50
N ASP A 73 7.46 3.21 1.43
CA ASP A 73 7.13 4.48 2.08
C ASP A 73 6.51 4.30 3.47
N CYS A 74 5.96 3.13 3.79
CA CYS A 74 5.29 2.82 5.07
C CYS A 74 5.99 1.71 5.85
N GLY A 75 6.08 1.88 7.16
CA GLY A 75 6.41 0.78 8.07
C GLY A 75 5.27 -0.25 8.15
N GLU A 76 5.61 -1.51 8.40
CA GLU A 76 4.65 -2.62 8.50
C GLU A 76 3.50 -2.35 9.49
N ALA A 77 3.80 -1.74 10.64
CA ALA A 77 2.81 -1.37 11.66
C ALA A 77 1.76 -0.35 11.16
N ILE A 78 2.15 0.56 10.26
CA ILE A 78 1.25 1.56 9.67
C ILE A 78 0.30 0.87 8.69
N ILE A 79 0.83 -0.07 7.89
CA ILE A 79 0.04 -0.82 6.92
C ILE A 79 -0.93 -1.73 7.67
N SER A 80 -0.44 -2.63 8.53
CA SER A 80 -1.25 -3.61 9.24
C SER A 80 -2.28 -2.99 10.19
N GLY A 81 -1.97 -1.82 10.75
CA GLY A 81 -2.88 -1.04 11.60
C GLY A 81 -3.98 -0.28 10.84
N ASN A 82 -3.92 -0.19 9.50
CA ASN A 82 -4.91 0.53 8.72
C ASN A 82 -6.16 -0.33 8.42
N LEU A 83 -7.20 -0.17 9.25
CA LEU A 83 -8.43 -0.95 9.15
C LEU A 83 -9.22 -0.68 7.86
N ASP A 84 -9.21 0.56 7.38
CA ASP A 84 -9.90 0.94 6.14
C ASP A 84 -9.27 0.24 4.93
N LEU A 85 -7.94 0.28 4.85
CA LEU A 85 -7.18 -0.39 3.80
C LEU A 85 -7.34 -1.91 3.91
N LYS A 86 -7.36 -2.47 5.12
CA LYS A 86 -7.66 -3.90 5.36
C LYS A 86 -9.02 -4.29 4.78
N GLY A 87 -10.06 -3.51 5.06
CA GLY A 87 -11.42 -3.74 4.55
C GLY A 87 -11.46 -3.73 3.02
N LEU A 88 -10.90 -2.69 2.40
CA LEU A 88 -10.86 -2.55 0.94
C LEU A 88 -10.08 -3.67 0.27
N VAL A 89 -8.90 -4.01 0.79
CA VAL A 89 -8.09 -5.13 0.26
C VAL A 89 -8.85 -6.44 0.38
N LYS A 90 -9.49 -6.71 1.51
CA LYS A 90 -10.29 -7.94 1.71
C LYS A 90 -11.42 -8.03 0.70
N GLU A 91 -12.30 -7.03 0.65
CA GLU A 91 -13.46 -7.05 -0.25
C GLU A 91 -13.06 -7.14 -1.73
N THR A 92 -12.02 -6.39 -2.11
CA THR A 92 -11.50 -6.43 -3.49
C THR A 92 -10.88 -7.80 -3.79
N SER A 93 -10.15 -8.40 -2.84
CA SER A 93 -9.56 -9.74 -3.00
C SER A 93 -10.62 -10.84 -3.14
N ASP A 94 -11.70 -10.77 -2.37
CA ASP A 94 -12.79 -11.74 -2.40
C ASP A 94 -13.53 -11.63 -3.75
N LYS A 95 -13.77 -10.41 -4.25
CA LYS A 95 -14.40 -10.19 -5.56
C LYS A 95 -13.52 -10.63 -6.73
N ILE A 96 -12.22 -10.31 -6.71
CA ILE A 96 -11.26 -10.78 -7.72
C ILE A 96 -11.16 -12.30 -7.70
N SER A 97 -11.15 -12.92 -6.52
CA SER A 97 -11.14 -14.38 -6.36
C SER A 97 -12.38 -15.00 -6.99
N PHE A 98 -13.57 -14.49 -6.67
CA PHE A 98 -14.82 -14.94 -7.27
C PHE A 98 -14.80 -14.84 -8.80
N ILE A 99 -14.37 -13.70 -9.35
CA ILE A 99 -14.29 -13.52 -10.81
C ILE A 99 -13.28 -14.50 -11.40
N SER A 100 -12.07 -14.59 -10.84
CA SER A 100 -11.02 -15.47 -11.33
C SER A 100 -11.42 -16.94 -11.33
N ASP A 101 -12.12 -17.40 -10.30
CA ASP A 101 -12.52 -18.80 -10.14
C ASP A 101 -13.67 -19.17 -11.10
N ASN A 102 -14.51 -18.20 -11.46
CA ASN A 102 -15.62 -18.36 -12.40
C ASN A 102 -15.28 -17.95 -13.85
N ASN A 103 -14.10 -17.40 -14.11
CA ASN A 103 -13.73 -16.94 -15.44
C ASN A 103 -13.21 -18.10 -16.30
N VAL A 104 -13.90 -18.37 -17.42
CA VAL A 104 -13.57 -19.42 -18.39
C VAL A 104 -12.86 -18.86 -19.64
N SER A 105 -12.57 -17.55 -19.67
CA SER A 105 -11.88 -16.86 -20.77
C SER A 105 -10.40 -17.26 -20.89
N ASP A 106 -9.87 -17.09 -22.10
CA ASP A 106 -8.44 -17.00 -22.44
C ASP A 106 -7.62 -16.10 -21.51
N LYS A 107 -8.25 -15.14 -20.81
CA LYS A 107 -7.63 -14.24 -19.83
C LYS A 107 -7.54 -14.83 -18.42
N LYS A 108 -7.91 -16.10 -18.20
CA LYS A 108 -7.91 -16.77 -16.88
C LYS A 108 -6.55 -16.67 -16.18
N THR A 109 -5.45 -16.86 -16.90
CA THR A 109 -4.09 -16.75 -16.33
C THR A 109 -3.82 -15.35 -15.76
N ALA A 110 -4.22 -14.29 -16.49
CA ALA A 110 -4.01 -12.92 -16.02
C ALA A 110 -4.84 -12.62 -14.76
N TRP A 111 -6.08 -13.14 -14.69
CA TRP A 111 -6.92 -13.04 -13.50
C TRP A 111 -6.36 -13.81 -12.30
N LEU A 112 -5.83 -15.01 -12.52
CA LEU A 112 -5.19 -15.81 -11.46
C LEU A 112 -3.94 -15.11 -10.92
N GLN A 113 -3.12 -14.51 -11.79
CA GLN A 113 -1.97 -13.72 -11.36
C GLN A 113 -2.41 -12.47 -10.60
N TYR A 114 -3.48 -11.80 -11.05
CA TYR A 114 -4.01 -10.65 -10.34
C TYR A 114 -4.54 -11.01 -8.95
N LYS A 115 -5.26 -12.14 -8.83
CA LYS A 115 -5.67 -12.76 -7.57
C LYS A 115 -4.47 -13.01 -6.66
N ALA A 116 -3.41 -13.64 -7.18
CA ALA A 116 -2.21 -13.94 -6.40
C ALA A 116 -1.53 -12.66 -5.86
N SER A 117 -1.44 -11.59 -6.65
CA SER A 117 -0.82 -10.34 -6.20
C SER A 117 -1.61 -9.69 -5.05
N ILE A 118 -2.94 -9.59 -5.17
CA ILE A 118 -3.75 -8.97 -4.10
C ILE A 118 -3.82 -9.84 -2.84
N MET A 119 -3.95 -11.16 -2.99
CA MET A 119 -3.93 -12.09 -1.85
C MET A 119 -2.58 -12.10 -1.16
N GLY A 120 -1.48 -12.11 -1.92
CA GLY A 120 -0.13 -12.05 -1.35
C GLY A 120 0.11 -10.79 -0.51
N PHE A 121 -0.41 -9.64 -0.94
CA PHE A 121 -0.34 -8.43 -0.12
C PHE A 121 -1.20 -8.52 1.14
N ARG A 122 -2.43 -9.03 1.03
CA ARG A 122 -3.32 -9.28 2.16
C ARG A 122 -2.67 -10.20 3.20
N ASP A 123 -2.04 -11.29 2.75
CA ASP A 123 -1.44 -12.30 3.62
C ASP A 123 -0.18 -11.82 4.33
N ILE A 124 0.55 -10.87 3.74
CA ILE A 124 1.72 -10.26 4.39
C ILE A 124 1.28 -9.30 5.50
N TYR A 125 0.31 -8.43 5.24
CA TYR A 125 0.02 -7.30 6.15
C TYR A 125 -1.23 -7.46 7.02
N TYR A 126 -2.16 -8.35 6.66
CA TYR A 126 -3.49 -8.41 7.27
C TYR A 126 -3.92 -9.80 7.68
N LYS A 127 -2.97 -10.70 8.00
CA LYS A 127 -3.24 -12.07 8.47
C LYS A 127 -4.46 -12.11 9.38
N GLY A 128 -5.48 -12.82 8.92
CA GLY A 128 -6.84 -12.86 9.46
C GLY A 128 -7.75 -13.65 8.56
#